data_AF-A0A399ZJY1-F1
#
_entry.id   AF-A0A399ZJY1-F1
#
_cell.length_a   1.000
_cell.length_b   1.000
_cell.length_c   1.000
_cell.angle_alpha   90.00
_cell.angle_beta   90.00
_cell.angle_gamma   90.00
#
_symmetry.space_group_name_H-M   'P 1'
#
loop_
_entity.id
_entity.type
_entity.pdbx_description
1 polymer ?
#
loop_
_entity_poly.entity_id
_entity_poly.type
_entity_poly.pdbx_seq_one_letter_code
_entity_poly.pdbx_strand_id
1 'polypeptide(L)'
;MSNLRNSIFLFFAYVIIVLGLAQVTYIEENVLNFTPTFFVLFALAALFGLFVPLVTNFSIYAYLLFWSAIYVLTWFFYWRIYHPSLDIQILGIQFILVAISAGLAFDLGRHLRTMGELFEELAATTYPNRTLEFSQAQDRVSAELTRSRRYHHSLSVLIVELVKGRSDLVTKQLDGLQRDLLRRFAIARIGQIVSERARETDLILRDRNGRFVLLCPETTVENSAIFGERIRRAVLEHTGADVIWGSASFPDEALTFDELIERAEQRLSQPAPALESREALPADVEDRTAASPLTDSQ
;
A
#
# COMPACT_ATOMS: atom_id res chain seq x y z
N MET A 1 7.00 0.02 -21.64
CA MET A 1 6.38 1.37 -21.56
C MET A 1 5.63 1.77 -22.83
N SER A 2 6.08 1.38 -24.04
CA SER A 2 5.35 1.66 -25.29
C SER A 2 3.91 1.11 -25.31
N ASN A 3 3.71 -0.11 -24.79
CA ASN A 3 2.41 -0.77 -24.83
C ASN A 3 1.34 -0.05 -23.98
N LEU A 4 1.66 0.37 -22.73
CA LEU A 4 0.72 1.14 -21.91
C LEU A 4 0.37 2.48 -22.55
N ARG A 5 1.38 3.22 -23.02
CA ARG A 5 1.17 4.52 -23.70
C ARG A 5 0.27 4.35 -24.92
N ASN A 6 0.48 3.29 -25.69
CA ASN A 6 -0.34 2.99 -26.86
C ASN A 6 -1.77 2.59 -26.46
N SER A 7 -1.99 1.76 -25.43
CA SER A 7 -3.33 1.42 -24.96
C SER A 7 -4.08 2.63 -24.40
N ILE A 8 -3.40 3.51 -23.65
CA ILE A 8 -3.97 4.80 -23.20
C ILE A 8 -4.39 5.61 -24.40
N PHE A 9 -3.47 5.86 -25.33
CA PHE A 9 -3.75 6.67 -26.52
C PHE A 9 -4.90 6.09 -27.35
N LEU A 10 -4.89 4.79 -27.61
CA LEU A 10 -5.93 4.10 -28.38
C LEU A 10 -7.29 4.19 -27.69
N PHE A 11 -7.35 3.95 -26.37
CA PHE A 11 -8.60 4.03 -25.62
C PHE A 11 -9.17 5.45 -25.61
N PHE A 12 -8.35 6.47 -25.31
CA PHE A 12 -8.81 7.86 -25.31
C PHE A 12 -9.17 8.35 -26.71
N ALA A 13 -8.35 8.06 -27.72
CA ALA A 13 -8.66 8.41 -29.11
C ALA A 13 -9.98 7.77 -29.54
N TYR A 14 -10.20 6.51 -29.19
CA TYR A 14 -11.45 5.80 -29.48
C TYR A 14 -12.66 6.47 -28.80
N VAL A 15 -12.59 6.76 -27.50
CA VAL A 15 -13.67 7.45 -26.77
C VAL A 15 -13.96 8.82 -27.39
N ILE A 16 -12.93 9.60 -27.73
CA ILE A 16 -13.08 10.92 -28.36
C ILE A 16 -13.74 10.80 -29.72
N ILE A 17 -13.34 9.81 -30.55
CA ILE A 17 -13.94 9.58 -31.87
C ILE A 17 -15.42 9.21 -31.72
N VAL A 18 -15.77 8.29 -30.83
CA VAL A 18 -17.17 7.85 -30.63
C VAL A 18 -18.04 9.01 -30.13
N LEU A 19 -17.58 9.74 -29.12
CA LEU A 19 -18.31 10.89 -28.59
C LEU A 19 -18.38 12.05 -29.60
N GLY A 20 -17.32 12.25 -30.39
CA GLY A 20 -17.30 13.24 -31.46
C GLY A 20 -18.30 12.92 -32.57
N LEU A 21 -18.32 11.68 -33.05
CA LEU A 21 -19.28 11.21 -34.07
C LEU A 21 -20.73 11.34 -33.59
N ALA A 22 -20.97 11.08 -32.29
CA ALA A 22 -22.28 11.23 -31.69
C ALA A 22 -22.80 12.68 -31.64
N GLN A 23 -21.92 13.69 -31.71
CA GLN A 23 -22.29 15.10 -31.66
C GLN A 23 -22.47 15.73 -33.06
N VAL A 24 -22.09 15.02 -34.12
CA VAL A 24 -22.25 15.53 -35.48
C VAL A 24 -23.73 15.39 -35.88
N THR A 25 -24.47 16.49 -35.87
CA THR A 25 -25.93 16.54 -36.13
C THR A 25 -26.32 15.81 -37.42
N TYR A 26 -25.52 15.95 -38.48
CA TYR A 26 -25.75 15.24 -39.74
C TYR A 26 -25.68 13.71 -39.61
N ILE A 27 -24.76 13.21 -38.79
CA ILE A 27 -24.58 11.77 -38.54
C ILE A 27 -25.69 11.27 -37.61
N GLU A 28 -26.02 12.03 -36.56
CA GLU A 28 -27.07 11.71 -35.60
C GLU A 28 -28.45 11.56 -36.26
N GLU A 29 -28.80 12.48 -37.18
CA GLU A 29 -30.10 12.50 -37.84
C GLU A 29 -30.20 11.50 -39.02
N ASN A 30 -29.11 11.25 -39.76
CA ASN A 30 -29.17 10.52 -41.03
C ASN A 30 -28.53 9.12 -41.02
N VAL A 31 -27.64 8.80 -40.08
CA VAL A 31 -26.81 7.59 -40.15
C VAL A 31 -26.82 6.79 -38.83
N LEU A 32 -26.61 7.45 -37.70
CA LEU A 32 -26.42 6.82 -36.39
C LEU A 32 -27.23 7.54 -35.31
N ASN A 33 -28.49 7.13 -35.14
CA ASN A 33 -29.31 7.60 -34.03
C ASN A 33 -28.88 6.88 -32.74
N PHE A 34 -28.00 7.51 -31.95
CA PHE A 34 -27.55 6.98 -30.67
C PHE A 34 -28.56 7.27 -29.57
N THR A 35 -29.06 6.21 -28.93
CA THR A 35 -29.97 6.39 -27.79
C THR A 35 -29.20 6.75 -26.51
N PRO A 36 -29.81 7.47 -25.55
CA PRO A 36 -29.19 7.73 -24.25
C PRO A 36 -28.69 6.47 -23.54
N THR A 37 -29.44 5.37 -23.65
CA THR A 37 -29.08 4.06 -23.07
C THR A 37 -27.77 3.51 -23.64
N PHE A 38 -27.46 3.77 -24.92
CA PHE A 38 -26.19 3.36 -25.51
C PHE A 38 -25.00 4.05 -24.81
N PHE A 39 -25.09 5.36 -24.56
CA PHE A 39 -24.02 6.09 -23.86
C PHE A 39 -23.81 5.60 -22.43
N VAL A 40 -24.90 5.24 -21.73
CA VAL A 40 -24.82 4.65 -20.39
C VAL A 40 -24.09 3.30 -20.43
N LEU A 41 -24.48 2.39 -21.34
CA LEU A 41 -23.81 1.10 -21.50
C LEU A 41 -22.33 1.27 -21.90
N PHE A 42 -22.05 2.17 -22.83
CA PHE A 42 -20.70 2.50 -23.28
C PHE A 42 -19.83 3.00 -22.11
N ALA A 43 -20.34 3.94 -21.33
CA ALA A 43 -19.62 4.53 -20.19
C ALA A 43 -19.39 3.50 -19.07
N LEU A 44 -20.39 2.68 -18.74
CA LEU A 44 -20.23 1.63 -17.73
C LEU A 44 -19.25 0.55 -18.20
N ALA A 45 -19.33 0.12 -19.46
CA ALA A 45 -18.41 -0.86 -20.03
C ALA A 45 -16.96 -0.36 -20.06
N ALA A 46 -16.77 0.94 -20.31
CA ALA A 46 -15.46 1.58 -20.18
C ALA A 46 -14.99 1.62 -18.72
N LEU A 47 -15.84 2.11 -17.81
CA LEU A 47 -15.51 2.28 -16.39
C LEU A 47 -15.14 0.94 -15.73
N PHE A 48 -16.04 -0.05 -15.81
CA PHE A 48 -15.78 -1.38 -15.26
C PHE A 48 -14.60 -2.07 -15.95
N GLY A 49 -14.33 -1.73 -17.21
CA GLY A 49 -13.21 -2.28 -17.96
C GLY A 49 -11.88 -1.87 -17.35
N LEU A 50 -11.81 -0.67 -16.78
CA LEU A 50 -10.63 -0.24 -16.03
C LEU A 50 -10.54 -0.92 -14.66
N PHE A 51 -11.64 -1.03 -13.91
CA PHE A 51 -11.60 -1.52 -12.53
C PHE A 51 -11.55 -3.05 -12.37
N VAL A 52 -12.25 -3.81 -13.21
CA VAL A 52 -12.33 -5.27 -13.09
C VAL A 52 -10.95 -5.91 -13.19
N PRO A 53 -10.12 -5.61 -14.21
CA PRO A 53 -8.75 -6.09 -14.27
C PRO A 53 -7.84 -5.48 -13.21
N LEU A 54 -8.26 -4.55 -12.35
CA LEU A 54 -7.42 -4.07 -11.23
C LEU A 54 -7.61 -4.92 -9.98
N VAL A 55 -8.79 -5.51 -9.78
CA VAL A 55 -9.14 -6.26 -8.55
C VAL A 55 -9.16 -7.76 -8.77
N THR A 56 -9.42 -8.22 -9.99
CA THR A 56 -9.72 -9.64 -10.29
C THR A 56 -8.95 -10.16 -11.51
N ASN A 57 -8.68 -11.48 -11.54
CA ASN A 57 -8.00 -12.15 -12.66
C ASN A 57 -8.99 -12.59 -13.77
N PHE A 58 -10.06 -11.84 -14.01
CA PHE A 58 -11.07 -12.23 -14.99
C PHE A 58 -10.48 -12.32 -16.41
N SER A 59 -10.98 -13.26 -17.18
CA SER A 59 -10.65 -13.37 -18.60
C SER A 59 -11.36 -12.26 -19.40
N ILE A 60 -10.68 -11.70 -20.41
CA ILE A 60 -11.28 -10.71 -21.33
C ILE A 60 -12.50 -11.29 -22.03
N TYR A 61 -12.49 -12.58 -22.37
CA TYR A 61 -13.63 -13.23 -23.02
C TYR A 61 -14.85 -13.27 -22.11
N ALA A 62 -14.67 -13.52 -20.81
CA ALA A 62 -15.75 -13.48 -19.84
C ALA A 62 -16.30 -12.06 -19.68
N TYR A 63 -15.41 -11.05 -19.66
CA TYR A 63 -15.78 -9.65 -19.59
C TYR A 63 -16.58 -9.18 -20.83
N LEU A 64 -16.11 -9.53 -22.03
CA LEU A 64 -16.80 -9.23 -23.28
C LEU A 64 -18.13 -9.97 -23.39
N LEU A 65 -18.20 -11.23 -22.96
CA LEU A 65 -19.44 -12.01 -22.93
C LEU A 65 -20.46 -11.39 -21.97
N PHE A 66 -20.01 -10.95 -20.79
CA PHE A 66 -20.86 -10.26 -19.81
C PHE A 66 -21.49 -9.00 -20.41
N TRP A 67 -20.69 -8.13 -21.02
CA TRP A 67 -21.22 -6.91 -21.66
C TRP A 67 -22.06 -7.20 -22.90
N SER A 68 -21.73 -8.25 -23.65
CA SER A 68 -22.56 -8.69 -24.77
C SER A 68 -23.93 -9.18 -24.32
N ALA A 69 -23.98 -9.94 -23.22
CA ALA A 69 -25.23 -10.40 -22.63
C ALA A 69 -26.06 -9.22 -22.10
N ILE A 70 -25.44 -8.25 -21.42
CA ILE A 70 -26.12 -7.02 -20.98
C ILE A 70 -26.72 -6.28 -22.18
N TYR A 71 -25.95 -6.09 -23.25
CA TYR A 71 -26.42 -5.40 -24.44
C TYR A 71 -27.63 -6.10 -25.08
N VAL A 72 -27.58 -7.42 -25.24
CA VAL A 72 -28.68 -8.22 -25.79
C VAL A 72 -29.91 -8.16 -24.90
N LEU A 73 -29.74 -8.20 -23.57
CA LEU A 73 -30.83 -8.03 -22.61
C LEU A 73 -31.46 -6.64 -22.71
N THR A 74 -30.65 -5.59 -22.80
CA THR A 74 -31.15 -4.21 -22.99
C THR A 74 -31.92 -4.10 -24.31
N TRP A 75 -31.40 -4.68 -25.39
CA TRP A 75 -32.13 -4.70 -26.65
C TRP A 75 -33.48 -5.42 -26.54
N PHE A 76 -33.50 -6.63 -25.97
CA PHE A 76 -34.68 -7.47 -25.89
C PHE A 76 -35.79 -6.87 -25.01
N PHE A 77 -35.43 -6.33 -23.85
CA PHE A 77 -36.40 -5.82 -22.86
C PHE A 77 -36.72 -4.33 -23.01
N TYR A 78 -35.79 -3.51 -23.51
CA TYR A 78 -35.96 -2.05 -23.55
C TYR A 78 -36.16 -1.55 -24.97
N TRP A 79 -35.15 -1.65 -25.85
CA TRP A 79 -35.23 -1.03 -27.18
C TRP A 79 -36.29 -1.65 -28.07
N ARG A 80 -36.50 -2.96 -28.01
CA ARG A 80 -37.56 -3.63 -28.77
C ARG A 80 -38.96 -3.06 -28.45
N ILE A 81 -39.18 -2.57 -27.24
CA ILE A 81 -40.48 -2.05 -26.78
C ILE A 81 -40.59 -0.54 -27.00
N TYR A 82 -39.58 0.22 -26.57
CA TYR A 82 -39.64 1.69 -26.54
C TYR A 82 -39.10 2.37 -27.80
N HIS A 83 -38.29 1.67 -28.60
CA HIS A 83 -37.69 2.20 -29.82
C HIS A 83 -37.75 1.17 -30.98
N PRO A 84 -38.96 0.76 -31.40
CA PRO A 84 -39.15 -0.30 -32.40
C PRO A 84 -38.66 0.09 -33.81
N SER A 85 -38.42 1.38 -34.07
CA SER A 85 -37.92 1.90 -35.34
C SER A 85 -36.40 1.87 -35.50
N LEU A 86 -35.66 1.40 -34.49
CA LEU A 86 -34.20 1.25 -34.60
C LEU A 86 -33.86 0.16 -35.60
N ASP A 87 -33.17 0.54 -36.68
CA ASP A 87 -32.69 -0.42 -37.67
C ASP A 87 -31.67 -1.38 -37.06
N ILE A 88 -31.67 -2.63 -37.52
CA ILE A 88 -30.77 -3.68 -37.07
C ILE A 88 -29.31 -3.31 -37.34
N GLN A 89 -29.05 -2.53 -38.39
CA GLN A 89 -27.72 -2.03 -38.73
C GLN A 89 -27.18 -1.11 -37.64
N ILE A 90 -28.00 -0.18 -37.14
CA ILE A 90 -27.63 0.74 -36.05
C ILE A 90 -27.36 -0.03 -34.77
N LEU A 91 -28.21 -1.02 -34.45
CA LEU A 91 -28.01 -1.90 -33.29
C LEU A 91 -26.71 -2.71 -33.39
N GLY A 92 -26.34 -3.17 -34.58
CA GLY A 92 -25.07 -3.85 -34.83
C GLY A 92 -23.87 -2.93 -34.61
N ILE A 93 -23.94 -1.70 -35.11
CA ILE A 93 -22.87 -0.71 -34.92
C ILE A 93 -22.71 -0.35 -33.44
N GLN A 94 -23.82 -0.06 -32.74
CA GLN A 94 -23.81 0.24 -31.30
C GLN A 94 -23.20 -0.92 -30.49
N PHE A 95 -23.55 -2.17 -30.82
CA PHE A 95 -22.97 -3.36 -30.18
C PHE A 95 -21.46 -3.41 -30.36
N ILE A 96 -20.97 -3.24 -31.59
CA ILE A 96 -19.54 -3.24 -31.92
C ILE A 96 -18.83 -2.13 -31.14
N LEU A 97 -19.42 -0.93 -31.07
CA LEU A 97 -18.82 0.19 -30.35
C LEU A 97 -18.73 -0.08 -28.84
N VAL A 98 -19.75 -0.67 -28.22
CA VAL A 98 -19.69 -1.06 -26.80
C VAL A 98 -18.65 -2.17 -26.59
N ALA A 99 -18.60 -3.17 -27.47
CA ALA A 99 -17.64 -4.28 -27.37
C ALA A 99 -16.18 -3.81 -27.51
N ILE A 100 -15.89 -2.90 -28.45
CA ILE A 100 -14.56 -2.30 -28.61
C ILE A 100 -14.21 -1.46 -27.38
N SER A 101 -15.16 -0.66 -26.85
CA SER A 101 -14.96 0.13 -25.62
C SER A 101 -14.58 -0.77 -24.44
N ALA A 102 -15.36 -1.83 -24.23
CA ALA A 102 -15.12 -2.83 -23.19
C ALA A 102 -13.73 -3.47 -23.36
N GLY A 103 -13.37 -3.89 -24.57
CA GLY A 103 -12.09 -4.53 -24.86
C GLY A 103 -10.89 -3.61 -24.62
N LEU A 104 -10.94 -2.38 -25.13
CA LEU A 104 -9.85 -1.40 -24.96
C LEU A 104 -9.70 -0.97 -23.50
N ALA A 105 -10.79 -0.74 -22.79
CA ALA A 105 -10.75 -0.41 -21.37
C ALA A 105 -10.16 -1.55 -20.54
N PHE A 106 -10.54 -2.80 -20.85
CA PHE A 106 -10.01 -3.99 -20.18
C PHE A 106 -8.52 -4.20 -20.42
N ASP A 107 -8.06 -3.99 -21.66
CA ASP A 107 -6.64 -4.04 -22.01
C ASP A 107 -5.83 -2.98 -21.26
N LEU A 108 -6.35 -1.75 -21.21
CA LEU A 108 -5.74 -0.68 -20.45
C LEU A 108 -5.66 -1.00 -18.95
N GLY A 109 -6.74 -1.50 -18.35
CA GLY A 109 -6.77 -1.93 -16.95
C GLY A 109 -5.75 -3.03 -16.65
N ARG A 110 -5.58 -4.01 -17.56
CA ARG A 110 -4.54 -5.05 -17.42
C ARG A 110 -3.14 -4.48 -17.45
N HIS A 111 -2.83 -3.61 -18.43
CA HIS A 111 -1.51 -3.00 -18.51
C HIS A 111 -1.18 -2.16 -17.27
N LEU A 112 -2.17 -1.50 -16.68
CA LEU A 112 -2.01 -0.80 -15.41
C LEU A 112 -1.68 -1.77 -14.25
N ARG A 113 -2.36 -2.91 -14.16
CA ARG A 113 -2.02 -3.96 -13.16
C ARG A 113 -0.59 -4.46 -13.36
N THR A 114 -0.23 -4.87 -14.57
CA THR A 114 1.10 -5.42 -14.85
C THR A 114 2.20 -4.44 -14.50
N MET A 115 2.02 -3.13 -14.75
CA MET A 115 2.97 -2.13 -14.29
C MET A 115 3.10 -2.12 -12.76
N GLY A 116 1.98 -2.18 -12.04
CA GLY A 116 1.98 -2.26 -10.58
C GLY A 116 2.72 -3.48 -10.04
N GLU A 117 2.55 -4.65 -10.67
CA GLU A 117 3.25 -5.90 -10.33
C GLU A 117 4.76 -5.79 -10.60
N LEU A 118 5.15 -5.26 -11.76
CA LEU A 118 6.55 -5.04 -12.11
C LEU A 118 7.24 -4.08 -11.14
N PHE A 119 6.55 -3.03 -10.69
CA PHE A 119 7.12 -2.13 -9.69
C PHE A 119 7.31 -2.81 -8.33
N GLU A 120 6.40 -3.69 -7.91
CA GLU A 120 6.57 -4.48 -6.69
C GLU A 120 7.76 -5.45 -6.82
N GLU A 121 7.88 -6.13 -7.97
CA GLU A 121 8.99 -7.04 -8.27
C GLU A 121 10.35 -6.30 -8.31
N LEU A 122 10.39 -5.12 -8.93
CA LEU A 122 11.57 -4.26 -8.94
C LEU A 122 11.93 -3.80 -7.53
N ALA A 123 10.96 -3.41 -6.71
CA ALA A 123 11.21 -3.02 -5.33
C ALA A 123 11.76 -4.19 -4.50
N ALA A 124 11.18 -5.38 -4.65
CA ALA A 124 11.63 -6.60 -3.97
C ALA A 124 13.04 -7.04 -4.41
N THR A 125 13.35 -6.92 -5.70
CA THR A 125 14.68 -7.26 -6.25
C THR A 125 15.74 -6.24 -5.84
N THR A 126 15.38 -4.96 -5.84
CA THR A 126 16.29 -3.86 -5.44
C THR A 126 16.62 -3.93 -3.95
N TYR A 127 15.62 -4.27 -3.13
CA TYR A 127 15.73 -4.32 -1.67
C TYR A 127 15.28 -5.70 -1.14
N PRO A 128 16.11 -6.74 -1.34
CA PRO A 128 15.79 -8.09 -0.90
C PRO A 128 15.64 -8.12 0.62
N ASN A 129 14.60 -8.80 1.09
CA ASN A 129 14.30 -8.93 2.51
C ASN A 129 13.68 -10.30 2.78
N ARG A 130 13.76 -10.77 4.04
CA ARG A 130 13.24 -12.08 4.45
C ARG A 130 11.88 -11.98 5.16
N THR A 131 11.08 -10.97 4.80
CA THR A 131 9.78 -10.75 5.44
C THR A 131 8.76 -11.79 5.00
N LEU A 132 7.93 -12.24 5.94
CA LEU A 132 6.88 -13.22 5.70
C LEU A 132 5.50 -12.57 5.79
N GLU A 133 4.54 -13.11 5.03
CA GLU A 133 3.14 -12.77 5.28
C GLU A 133 2.67 -13.43 6.58
N PHE A 134 1.78 -12.75 7.31
CA PHE A 134 1.20 -13.26 8.56
C PHE A 134 0.59 -14.67 8.41
N SER A 135 -0.09 -14.93 7.30
CA SER A 135 -0.70 -16.23 6.98
C SER A 135 0.33 -17.37 6.90
N GLN A 136 1.55 -17.08 6.48
CA GLN A 136 2.62 -18.07 6.30
C GLN A 136 3.40 -18.33 7.58
N ALA A 137 3.33 -17.43 8.56
CA ALA A 137 4.14 -17.47 9.77
C ALA A 137 3.38 -17.92 11.03
N GLN A 138 2.07 -18.16 10.94
CA GLN A 138 1.22 -18.50 12.09
C GLN A 138 1.77 -19.68 12.90
N ASP A 139 2.16 -20.76 12.22
CA ASP A 139 2.72 -21.95 12.88
C ASP A 139 4.03 -21.62 13.58
N ARG A 140 4.91 -20.82 12.96
CA ARG A 140 6.21 -20.43 13.54
C ARG A 140 6.04 -19.53 14.76
N VAL A 141 5.12 -18.56 14.69
CA VAL A 141 4.78 -17.69 15.83
C VAL A 141 4.25 -18.51 17.00
N SER A 142 3.34 -19.44 16.73
CA SER A 142 2.78 -20.32 17.78
C SER A 142 3.85 -21.22 18.41
N ALA A 143 4.80 -21.71 17.61
CA ALA A 143 5.90 -22.53 18.07
C ALA A 143 6.86 -21.75 18.97
N GLU A 144 7.25 -20.53 18.58
CA GLU A 144 8.12 -19.68 19.41
C GLU A 144 7.44 -19.27 20.72
N LEU A 145 6.15 -18.90 20.70
CA LEU A 145 5.41 -18.58 21.92
C LEU A 145 5.33 -19.80 22.87
N THR A 146 5.09 -20.99 22.32
CA THR A 146 5.06 -22.24 23.08
C THR A 146 6.44 -22.55 23.68
N ARG A 147 7.51 -22.33 22.92
CA ARG A 147 8.89 -22.51 23.37
C ARG A 147 9.22 -21.56 24.51
N SER A 148 8.96 -20.26 24.35
CA SER A 148 9.17 -19.25 25.39
C SER A 148 8.42 -19.57 26.67
N ARG A 149 7.16 -20.03 26.56
CA ARG A 149 6.36 -20.46 27.72
C ARG A 149 6.96 -21.68 28.42
N ARG A 150 7.45 -22.67 27.68
CA ARG A 150 8.01 -23.91 28.23
C ARG A 150 9.34 -23.69 28.95
N TYR A 151 10.20 -22.86 28.37
CA TYR A 151 11.55 -22.63 28.88
C TYR A 151 11.68 -21.35 29.71
N HIS A 152 10.57 -20.64 29.96
CA HIS A 152 10.55 -19.37 30.68
C HIS A 152 11.51 -18.33 30.09
N HIS A 153 11.63 -18.32 28.76
CA HIS A 153 12.40 -17.33 28.03
C HIS A 153 11.53 -16.15 27.63
N SER A 154 12.10 -14.95 27.71
CA SER A 154 11.44 -13.73 27.26
C SER A 154 11.24 -13.77 25.75
N LEU A 155 10.18 -13.15 25.28
CA LEU A 155 9.83 -13.04 23.86
C LEU A 155 9.21 -11.68 23.63
N SER A 156 9.79 -10.88 22.75
CA SER A 156 9.28 -9.55 22.45
C SER A 156 8.68 -9.49 21.05
N VAL A 157 7.59 -8.75 20.93
CA VAL A 157 7.04 -8.28 19.67
C VAL A 157 7.44 -6.82 19.49
N LEU A 158 7.92 -6.46 18.31
CA LEU A 158 8.22 -5.08 17.93
C LEU A 158 7.47 -4.75 16.64
N ILE A 159 6.63 -3.73 16.68
CA ILE A 159 5.92 -3.20 15.51
C ILE A 159 6.64 -1.94 15.04
N VAL A 160 6.90 -1.86 13.74
CA VAL A 160 7.53 -0.71 13.08
C VAL A 160 6.64 -0.25 11.92
N GLU A 161 6.27 1.03 11.92
CA GLU A 161 5.44 1.66 10.88
C GLU A 161 6.10 2.93 10.34
N LEU A 162 6.03 3.11 9.02
CA LEU A 162 6.45 4.33 8.35
C LEU A 162 5.51 5.49 8.71
N VAL A 163 6.07 6.62 9.18
CA VAL A 163 5.29 7.81 9.53
C VAL A 163 4.60 8.38 8.29
N LYS A 164 3.26 8.34 8.30
CA LYS A 164 2.42 9.06 7.33
C LYS A 164 2.44 10.55 7.72
N GLY A 165 3.19 11.39 7.02
CA GLY A 165 3.11 12.85 7.20
C GLY A 165 4.39 13.67 7.04
N ARG A 166 5.58 13.16 7.39
CA ARG A 166 6.84 13.94 7.22
C ARG A 166 7.44 13.78 5.83
N SER A 167 7.39 12.57 5.27
CA SER A 167 7.63 12.35 3.84
C SER A 167 6.57 13.05 2.99
N ASP A 168 5.35 13.28 3.50
CA ASP A 168 4.29 13.99 2.77
C ASP A 168 4.58 15.47 2.52
N LEU A 169 5.53 16.12 3.21
CA LEU A 169 5.90 17.51 2.90
C LEU A 169 6.72 17.61 1.61
N VAL A 170 7.59 16.64 1.34
CA VAL A 170 8.33 16.51 0.05
C VAL A 170 7.43 15.86 -1.02
N THR A 171 6.52 14.99 -0.61
CA THR A 171 5.65 14.20 -1.49
C THR A 171 4.32 14.91 -1.81
N LYS A 172 3.99 16.05 -1.18
CA LYS A 172 2.78 16.83 -1.45
C LYS A 172 2.68 17.33 -2.90
N GLN A 173 3.82 17.52 -3.56
CA GLN A 173 3.92 17.92 -4.96
C GLN A 173 3.97 16.73 -5.94
N LEU A 174 4.04 15.49 -5.44
CA LEU A 174 4.06 14.29 -6.27
C LEU A 174 2.63 13.81 -6.56
N ASP A 175 2.40 13.40 -7.81
CA ASP A 175 1.14 12.82 -8.25
C ASP A 175 0.82 11.53 -7.49
N GLY A 176 -0.46 11.20 -7.32
CA GLY A 176 -0.90 10.05 -6.53
C GLY A 176 -0.21 8.72 -6.88
N LEU A 177 0.11 8.51 -8.17
CA LEU A 177 0.85 7.35 -8.64
C LEU A 177 2.32 7.35 -8.16
N GLN A 178 3.02 8.48 -8.27
CA GLN A 178 4.42 8.60 -7.83
C GLN A 178 4.55 8.37 -6.32
N ARG A 179 3.56 8.83 -5.54
CA ARG A 179 3.50 8.58 -4.10
C ARG A 179 3.40 7.11 -3.77
N ASP A 180 2.51 6.40 -4.47
CA ASP A 180 2.33 4.96 -4.24
C ASP A 180 3.62 4.19 -4.57
N LEU A 181 4.27 4.52 -5.68
CA LEU A 181 5.56 3.94 -6.05
C LEU A 181 6.64 4.21 -5.00
N LEU A 182 6.84 5.47 -4.63
CA LEU A 182 7.86 5.84 -3.64
C LEU A 182 7.59 5.13 -2.31
N ARG A 183 6.33 5.02 -1.91
CA ARG A 183 5.93 4.29 -0.70
C ARG A 183 6.27 2.80 -0.78
N ARG A 184 6.02 2.13 -1.91
CA ARG A 184 6.39 0.71 -2.10
C ARG A 184 7.89 0.50 -1.98
N PHE A 185 8.69 1.34 -2.63
CA PHE A 185 10.15 1.30 -2.53
C PHE A 185 10.64 1.61 -1.11
N ALA A 186 10.06 2.59 -0.43
CA ALA A 186 10.39 2.91 0.96
C ALA A 186 10.08 1.73 1.89
N ILE A 187 8.92 1.09 1.75
CA ILE A 187 8.57 -0.11 2.53
C ILE A 187 9.54 -1.24 2.24
N ALA A 188 9.85 -1.53 0.97
CA ALA A 188 10.81 -2.58 0.61
C ALA A 188 12.20 -2.30 1.20
N ARG A 189 12.67 -1.05 1.14
CA ARG A 189 13.94 -0.63 1.74
C ARG A 189 13.96 -0.77 3.25
N ILE A 190 12.87 -0.40 3.93
CA ILE A 190 12.73 -0.62 5.38
C ILE A 190 12.77 -2.12 5.69
N GLY A 191 12.07 -2.95 4.92
CA GLY A 191 12.10 -4.41 5.07
C GLY A 191 13.51 -4.99 4.96
N GLN A 192 14.33 -4.46 4.04
CA GLN A 192 15.75 -4.83 3.93
C GLN A 192 16.54 -4.41 5.17
N ILE A 193 16.43 -3.14 5.60
CA ILE A 193 17.14 -2.63 6.79
C ILE A 193 16.77 -3.45 8.03
N VAL A 194 15.49 -3.73 8.21
CA VAL A 194 14.98 -4.57 9.30
C VAL A 194 15.57 -5.98 9.21
N SER A 195 15.62 -6.56 8.02
CA SER A 195 16.21 -7.90 7.79
C SER A 195 17.69 -7.97 8.11
N GLU A 196 18.46 -6.93 7.76
CA GLU A 196 19.90 -6.82 8.03
C GLU A 196 20.22 -6.60 9.52
N ARG A 197 19.31 -5.97 10.27
CA ARG A 197 19.52 -5.66 11.70
C ARG A 197 18.94 -6.71 12.65
N ALA A 198 18.02 -7.54 12.18
CA ALA A 198 17.39 -8.63 12.95
C ALA A 198 18.25 -9.90 12.96
N ARG A 199 18.21 -10.66 14.04
CA ARG A 199 18.92 -11.94 14.19
C ARG A 199 18.26 -13.02 13.33
N GLU A 200 18.98 -14.05 12.93
CA GLU A 200 18.40 -15.15 12.14
C GLU A 200 17.18 -15.79 12.82
N THR A 201 17.18 -15.88 14.14
CA THR A 201 16.09 -16.40 14.98
C THR A 201 14.86 -15.50 15.03
N ASP A 202 15.00 -14.21 14.71
CA ASP A 202 13.89 -13.27 14.72
C ASP A 202 13.00 -13.52 13.49
N LEU A 203 11.68 -13.60 13.71
CA LEU A 203 10.70 -13.66 12.63
C LEU A 203 10.29 -12.24 12.26
N ILE A 204 10.30 -11.94 10.96
CA ILE A 204 9.92 -10.62 10.45
C ILE A 204 8.67 -10.79 9.60
N LEU A 205 7.56 -10.22 10.06
CA LEU A 205 6.26 -10.30 9.41
C LEU A 205 5.91 -8.97 8.79
N ARG A 206 5.23 -8.98 7.64
CA ARG A 206 4.68 -7.79 6.98
C ARG A 206 3.17 -7.86 6.95
N ASP A 207 2.52 -6.82 7.47
CA ASP A 207 1.07 -6.62 7.39
C ASP A 207 0.70 -5.99 6.03
N ARG A 208 -0.56 -6.14 5.61
CA ARG A 208 -1.15 -5.56 4.39
C ARG A 208 -1.01 -4.04 4.32
N ASN A 209 -0.94 -3.39 5.49
CA ASN A 209 -0.76 -1.94 5.61
C ASN A 209 0.70 -1.49 5.42
N GLY A 210 1.64 -2.42 5.22
CA GLY A 210 3.08 -2.13 5.11
C GLY A 210 3.77 -1.93 6.46
N ARG A 211 3.16 -2.41 7.54
CA ARG A 211 3.75 -2.43 8.89
C ARG A 211 4.60 -3.68 9.06
N PHE A 212 5.72 -3.55 9.74
CA PHE A 212 6.58 -4.68 10.08
C PHE A 212 6.31 -5.10 11.51
N VAL A 213 6.14 -6.40 11.73
CA VAL A 213 5.98 -7.01 13.05
C VAL A 213 7.10 -8.02 13.23
N LEU A 214 8.01 -7.72 14.13
CA LEU A 214 9.13 -8.57 14.48
C LEU A 214 8.77 -9.38 15.72
N LEU A 215 9.00 -10.68 15.67
CA LEU A 215 8.99 -11.55 16.84
C LEU A 215 10.44 -11.88 17.17
N CYS A 216 10.89 -11.47 18.36
CA CYS A 216 12.26 -11.58 18.82
C CYS A 216 12.33 -12.52 20.03
N PRO A 217 12.71 -13.80 19.82
CA PRO A 217 12.96 -14.73 20.91
C PRO A 217 14.09 -14.24 21.82
N GLU A 218 14.04 -14.65 23.09
CA GLU A 218 15.05 -14.35 24.11
C GLU A 218 15.36 -12.85 24.24
N THR A 219 14.32 -12.04 24.10
CA THR A 219 14.42 -10.58 24.12
C THR A 219 13.54 -10.04 25.24
N THR A 220 14.14 -9.27 26.14
CA THR A 220 13.44 -8.60 27.25
C THR A 220 12.76 -7.31 26.78
N VAL A 221 12.00 -6.66 27.66
CA VAL A 221 11.38 -5.36 27.42
C VAL A 221 12.46 -4.32 27.05
N GLU A 222 13.52 -4.21 27.84
CA GLU A 222 14.60 -3.24 27.65
C GLU A 222 15.34 -3.47 26.34
N ASN A 223 15.67 -4.72 26.04
CA ASN A 223 16.38 -5.08 24.81
C ASN A 223 15.52 -4.84 23.58
N SER A 224 14.20 -5.04 23.67
CA SER A 224 13.28 -4.73 22.57
C SER A 224 13.19 -3.22 22.30
N ALA A 225 13.22 -2.39 23.35
CA ALA A 225 13.22 -0.94 23.22
C ALA A 225 14.51 -0.42 22.57
N ILE A 226 15.66 -0.94 23.01
CA ILE A 226 16.97 -0.63 22.39
C ILE A 226 16.97 -1.06 20.92
N PHE A 227 16.41 -2.22 20.61
CA PHE A 227 16.33 -2.72 19.24
C PHE A 227 15.42 -1.86 18.36
N GLY A 228 14.25 -1.45 18.86
CA GLY A 228 13.34 -0.53 18.18
C GLY A 228 14.00 0.79 17.81
N GLU A 229 14.68 1.42 18.77
CA GLU A 229 15.39 2.68 18.51
C GLU A 229 16.56 2.51 17.53
N ARG A 230 17.26 1.36 17.59
CA ARG A 230 18.31 1.02 16.63
C ARG A 230 17.77 0.89 15.20
N ILE A 231 16.60 0.26 15.03
CA ILE A 231 15.92 0.17 13.72
C ILE A 231 15.53 1.57 13.26
N ARG A 232 14.88 2.37 14.11
CA ARG A 232 14.44 3.72 13.77
C ARG A 232 15.59 4.58 13.26
N ARG A 233 16.72 4.58 13.98
CA ARG A 233 17.92 5.32 13.60
C ARG A 233 18.49 4.84 12.27
N ALA A 234 18.56 3.52 12.07
CA ALA A 234 19.05 2.95 10.81
C ALA A 234 18.16 3.35 9.63
N VAL A 235 16.84 3.31 9.79
CA VAL A 235 15.90 3.74 8.75
C VAL A 235 16.06 5.22 8.43
N LEU A 236 16.13 6.07 9.46
CA LEU A 236 16.32 7.51 9.28
C LEU A 236 17.63 7.83 8.54
N GLU A 237 18.73 7.16 8.91
CA GLU A 237 20.04 7.33 8.28
C GLU A 237 20.07 6.88 6.81
N HIS A 238 19.44 5.75 6.48
CA HIS A 238 19.55 5.13 5.16
C HIS A 238 18.48 5.59 4.17
N THR A 239 17.37 6.17 4.65
CA THR A 239 16.23 6.54 3.81
C THR A 239 15.82 8.00 3.95
N GLY A 240 16.25 8.69 5.02
CA GLY A 240 15.75 10.01 5.39
C GLY A 240 14.30 10.00 5.90
N ALA A 241 13.64 8.84 5.93
CA ALA A 241 12.28 8.68 6.45
C ALA A 241 12.31 8.27 7.93
N ASP A 242 11.37 8.79 8.70
CA ASP A 242 11.20 8.44 10.11
C ASP A 242 10.16 7.32 10.24
N VAL A 243 10.37 6.45 11.22
CA VAL A 243 9.44 5.36 11.56
C VAL A 243 9.03 5.50 13.01
N ILE A 244 7.78 5.15 13.28
CA ILE A 244 7.30 4.95 14.65
C ILE A 244 7.37 3.47 14.97
N TRP A 245 7.61 3.17 16.24
CA TRP A 245 7.68 1.79 16.70
C TRP A 245 7.07 1.65 18.08
N GLY A 246 6.61 0.45 18.38
CA GLY A 246 6.13 0.06 19.70
C GLY A 246 6.47 -1.40 19.94
N SER A 247 6.82 -1.76 21.17
CA SER A 247 7.15 -3.14 21.53
C SER A 247 6.27 -3.64 22.66
N ALA A 248 6.17 -4.96 22.81
CA ALA A 248 5.60 -5.61 23.98
C ALA A 248 6.30 -6.95 24.26
N SER A 249 6.35 -7.40 25.52
CA SER A 249 7.08 -8.62 25.90
C SER A 249 6.26 -9.63 26.69
N PHE A 250 6.47 -10.91 26.36
CA PHE A 250 6.05 -12.07 27.14
C PHE A 250 7.20 -12.50 28.07
N PRO A 251 6.91 -12.95 29.31
CA PRO A 251 5.57 -13.06 29.92
C PRO A 251 5.11 -11.81 30.68
N ASP A 252 5.98 -10.81 30.83
CA ASP A 252 5.79 -9.72 31.80
C ASP A 252 4.59 -8.83 31.49
N GLU A 253 4.29 -8.62 30.20
CA GLU A 253 3.25 -7.68 29.78
C GLU A 253 2.02 -8.39 29.25
N ALA A 254 2.19 -9.48 28.51
CA ALA A 254 1.09 -10.23 27.88
C ALA A 254 1.38 -11.72 27.83
N LEU A 255 0.31 -12.53 27.74
CA LEU A 255 0.41 -14.00 27.73
C LEU A 255 0.13 -14.64 26.37
N THR A 256 -0.50 -13.90 25.46
CA THR A 256 -0.88 -14.35 24.11
C THR A 256 -0.25 -13.47 23.04
N PHE A 257 -0.11 -14.00 21.82
CA PHE A 257 0.44 -13.22 20.70
C PHE A 257 -0.45 -12.03 20.34
N ASP A 258 -1.77 -12.21 20.35
CA ASP A 258 -2.72 -11.13 20.03
C ASP A 258 -2.64 -9.97 21.04
N GLU A 259 -2.52 -10.28 22.34
CA GLU A 259 -2.32 -9.25 23.38
C GLU A 259 -0.96 -8.54 23.26
N LEU A 260 0.10 -9.23 22.82
CA LEU A 260 1.40 -8.61 22.56
C LEU A 260 1.30 -7.59 21.41
N ILE A 261 0.60 -7.97 20.33
CA ILE A 261 0.35 -7.07 19.19
C ILE A 261 -0.45 -5.87 19.66
N GLU A 262 -1.56 -6.07 20.38
CA GLU A 262 -2.40 -4.98 20.87
C GLU A 262 -1.61 -4.00 21.74
N ARG A 263 -0.80 -4.49 22.69
CA ARG A 263 0.04 -3.62 23.53
C ARG A 263 1.12 -2.88 22.74
N ALA A 264 1.75 -3.54 21.77
CA ALA A 264 2.73 -2.90 20.91
C ALA A 264 2.08 -1.81 20.04
N GLU A 265 0.86 -2.02 19.54
CA GLU A 265 0.08 -1.02 18.79
C GLU A 265 -0.35 0.18 19.65
N GLN A 266 -0.74 -0.06 20.90
CA GLN A 266 -1.06 1.01 21.86
C GLN A 266 0.15 1.93 22.08
N ARG A 267 1.36 1.37 22.18
CA ARG A 267 2.62 2.13 22.31
C ARG A 267 3.04 2.80 21.00
N LEU A 268 2.67 2.25 19.86
CA LEU A 268 2.91 2.91 18.57
C LEU A 268 2.06 4.19 18.43
N SER A 269 0.88 4.21 19.07
CA SER A 269 -0.04 5.36 19.11
C SER A 269 0.35 6.41 20.16
N GLN A 270 1.14 6.04 21.16
CA GLN A 270 1.68 6.92 22.20
C GLN A 270 3.20 7.03 22.01
N PRO A 271 3.73 8.03 21.29
CA PRO A 271 5.16 8.15 21.08
C PRO A 271 5.87 8.04 22.43
N ALA A 272 6.80 7.08 22.52
CA ALA A 272 7.43 6.69 23.78
C ALA A 272 7.82 7.95 24.58
N PRO A 273 7.52 8.01 25.89
CA PRO A 273 8.11 9.05 26.73
C PRO A 273 9.61 8.93 26.52
N ALA A 274 10.20 10.02 26.01
CA ALA A 274 11.64 10.09 25.81
C ALA A 274 12.29 9.53 27.05
N LEU A 275 13.11 8.49 26.89
CA LEU A 275 14.00 8.00 27.94
C LEU A 275 14.64 9.24 28.56
N GLU A 276 14.16 9.60 29.74
CA GLU A 276 14.56 10.80 30.45
C GLU A 276 16.07 10.75 30.54
N SER A 277 16.74 11.65 29.82
CA SER A 277 17.77 12.56 30.31
C SER A 277 18.44 12.15 31.63
N ARG A 278 18.96 10.92 31.72
CA ARG A 278 19.66 10.40 32.90
C ARG A 278 21.17 10.61 32.83
N GLU A 279 21.57 11.62 32.06
CA GLU A 279 22.86 12.30 32.16
C GLU A 279 22.62 13.81 32.33
N ALA A 280 21.79 14.18 33.31
CA ALA A 280 21.96 15.47 33.95
C ALA A 280 23.16 15.34 34.91
N LEU A 281 24.33 15.80 34.47
CA LEU A 281 25.48 16.06 35.33
C LEU A 281 25.01 16.87 36.55
N PRO A 282 25.34 16.47 37.79
CA PRO A 282 25.04 17.31 38.95
C PRO A 282 25.98 18.52 38.94
N ALA A 283 25.43 19.68 38.59
CA ALA A 283 25.97 20.97 38.98
C ALA A 283 25.50 21.26 40.41
N ASP A 284 26.28 20.85 41.40
CA ASP A 284 26.30 21.49 42.72
C ASP A 284 27.52 20.97 43.51
N VAL A 285 28.63 21.68 43.36
CA VAL A 285 29.63 21.79 44.42
C VAL A 285 29.95 23.27 44.52
N GLU A 286 29.11 24.01 45.22
CA GLU A 286 29.53 25.28 45.80
C GLU A 286 29.43 25.20 47.32
N ASP A 287 30.52 25.66 47.91
CA ASP A 287 30.71 26.08 49.29
C ASP A 287 31.06 25.02 50.36
N ARG A 288 32.39 24.91 50.58
CA ARG A 288 32.98 24.97 51.93
C ARG A 288 34.48 25.20 51.82
N THR A 289 34.92 26.46 51.90
CA THR A 289 35.97 26.88 52.85
C THR A 289 36.21 28.39 52.79
N ALA A 290 35.67 29.09 53.79
CA ALA A 290 36.17 30.39 54.21
C ALA A 290 37.54 30.24 54.88
N ALA A 291 38.52 31.07 54.50
CA ALA A 291 39.44 31.80 55.40
C ALA A 291 40.56 32.55 54.62
N SER A 292 40.33 33.85 54.42
CA SER A 292 41.23 35.02 54.64
C SER A 292 42.68 35.11 54.10
N PRO A 293 43.18 36.37 53.91
CA PRO A 293 44.16 36.76 52.90
C PRO A 293 45.58 36.97 53.46
N LEU A 294 46.60 37.10 52.59
CA LEU A 294 47.86 37.85 52.78
C LEU A 294 48.49 38.09 51.38
N THR A 295 48.45 39.31 50.84
CA THR A 295 49.54 40.32 50.72
C THR A 295 50.70 40.01 49.75
N ASP A 296 50.84 40.92 48.78
CA ASP A 296 52.04 41.58 48.24
C ASP A 296 53.19 40.81 47.57
N SER A 297 53.50 41.29 46.34
CA SER A 297 54.84 41.50 45.74
C SER A 297 55.70 40.24 45.49
N GLN A 298 56.33 40.00 44.34
CA GLN A 298 56.90 40.82 43.27
C GLN A 298 56.80 40.05 41.94
#